data_AF-A0AAN9W710-F1
#
_entry.id   AF-A0AAN9W710-F1
#
_cell.length_a   1.000
_cell.length_b   1.000
_cell.length_c   1.000
_cell.angle_alpha   90.00
_cell.angle_beta   90.00
_cell.angle_gamma   90.00
#
_symmetry.space_group_name_H-M   'P 1'
#
loop_
_entity.id
_entity.type
_entity.pdbx_description
1 polymer ?
#
loop_
_entity_poly.entity_id
_entity_poly.type
_entity_poly.pdbx_seq_one_letter_code
_entity_poly.pdbx_strand_id
1 'polypeptide(L)'
;MESARLLYSALFPSILLYGIMFWGNSLHAISIFKLQERAIKIMKQVSRNTSCRQLFKTLYLLPLLCMFVHETLMFVKYNSQVYTKKSFVHSCNNTRNKEDLFVIPVKP
;
A
#
# COMPACT_ATOMS: atom_id res chain seq x y z
N MET A 1 -11.55 -23.72 -8.55
CA MET A 1 -10.55 -22.61 -8.58
C MET A 1 -11.11 -21.28 -8.07
N GLU A 2 -12.39 -20.97 -8.31
CA GLU A 2 -12.97 -19.68 -7.94
C GLU A 2 -13.07 -19.47 -6.41
N SER A 3 -13.38 -20.51 -5.66
CA SER A 3 -13.49 -20.46 -4.19
C SER A 3 -12.17 -20.03 -3.53
N ALA A 4 -11.03 -20.55 -4.00
CA ALA A 4 -9.72 -20.17 -3.48
C ALA A 4 -9.37 -18.70 -3.77
N ARG A 5 -9.76 -18.20 -4.95
CA ARG A 5 -9.59 -16.78 -5.31
C ARG A 5 -10.43 -15.87 -4.43
N LEU A 6 -11.70 -16.22 -4.21
CA LEU A 6 -12.60 -15.47 -3.34
C LEU A 6 -12.06 -15.41 -1.91
N LEU A 7 -11.65 -16.56 -1.38
CA LEU A 7 -11.13 -16.68 -0.02
C LEU A 7 -9.86 -15.85 0.17
N TYR A 8 -8.94 -15.90 -0.82
CA TYR A 8 -7.75 -15.04 -0.83
C TYR A 8 -8.12 -13.55 -0.88
N SER A 9 -8.99 -13.13 -1.80
CA SER A 9 -9.38 -11.72 -1.95
C SER A 9 -10.11 -11.16 -0.73
N ALA A 10 -10.79 -11.99 0.06
CA ALA A 10 -11.48 -11.58 1.28
C ALA A 10 -10.54 -11.54 2.50
N LEU A 11 -9.78 -12.61 2.73
CA LEU A 11 -9.00 -12.78 3.97
C LEU A 11 -7.62 -12.13 3.90
N PHE A 12 -6.96 -12.18 2.74
CA PHE A 12 -5.58 -11.72 2.65
C PHE A 12 -5.47 -10.20 2.81
N PRO A 13 -6.22 -9.38 2.05
CA PRO A 13 -6.22 -7.94 2.25
C PRO A 13 -6.69 -7.56 3.66
N SER A 14 -7.77 -8.16 4.18
CA SER A 14 -8.30 -7.78 5.51
C SER A 14 -7.28 -7.94 6.64
N ILE A 15 -6.50 -9.03 6.63
CA ILE A 15 -5.44 -9.25 7.62
C ILE A 15 -4.27 -8.29 7.41
N LEU A 16 -3.85 -8.09 6.15
CA LEU A 16 -2.71 -7.22 5.86
C LEU A 16 -3.01 -5.76 6.21
N LEU A 17 -4.15 -5.25 5.76
CA LEU A 17 -4.55 -3.84 5.88
C LEU A 17 -4.57 -3.39 7.35
N TYR A 18 -4.96 -4.29 8.27
CA TYR A 18 -4.97 -3.99 9.71
C TYR A 18 -3.59 -3.52 10.23
N GLY A 19 -2.50 -4.14 9.77
CA GLY A 19 -1.16 -3.83 10.26
C GLY A 19 -0.29 -3.04 9.29
N ILE A 20 -0.71 -2.89 8.02
CA ILE A 20 0.17 -2.42 6.94
C ILE A 20 0.71 -1.01 7.17
N MET A 21 -0.04 -0.15 7.87
CA MET A 21 0.42 1.21 8.21
C MET A 21 1.58 1.21 9.20
N PHE A 22 1.66 0.21 10.09
CA PHE A 22 2.70 0.13 11.12
C PHE A 22 3.98 -0.53 10.61
N TRP A 23 3.87 -1.67 9.91
CA TRP A 23 5.03 -2.45 9.49
C TRP A 23 5.33 -2.37 7.99
N GLY A 24 4.50 -1.70 7.19
CA GLY A 24 4.65 -1.63 5.74
C GLY A 24 5.97 -0.99 5.26
N ASN A 25 6.59 -0.14 6.08
CA ASN A 25 7.91 0.44 5.83
C ASN A 25 9.09 -0.41 6.33
N SER A 26 8.83 -1.55 6.99
CA SER A 26 9.87 -2.41 7.55
C SER A 26 10.44 -3.38 6.50
N LEU A 27 11.68 -3.82 6.72
CA LEU A 27 12.30 -4.94 5.97
C LEU A 27 11.46 -6.22 6.02
N HIS A 28 10.63 -6.40 7.06
CA HIS A 28 9.72 -7.53 7.19
C HIS A 28 8.63 -7.55 6.11
N ALA A 29 8.27 -6.40 5.51
CA ALA A 29 7.30 -6.33 4.43
C ALA A 29 7.75 -7.14 3.19
N ILE A 30 9.07 -7.25 2.95
CA ILE A 30 9.64 -8.04 1.86
C ILE A 30 9.34 -9.54 2.07
N SER A 31 9.45 -10.03 3.30
CA SER A 31 9.16 -11.43 3.63
C SER A 31 7.68 -11.76 3.41
N ILE A 32 6.79 -10.84 3.77
CA ILE A 32 5.35 -10.98 3.58
C ILE A 32 5.00 -10.91 2.08
N PHE A 33 5.68 -10.05 1.31
CA PHE A 33 5.53 -10.01 -0.15
C PHE A 33 5.96 -11.34 -0.81
N LYS A 34 7.07 -11.95 -0.36
CA LYS A 34 7.46 -13.29 -0.82
C LYS A 34 6.42 -14.36 -0.47
N LEU A 35 5.76 -14.23 0.68
CA LEU A 35 4.67 -15.13 1.07
C LEU A 35 3.44 -14.94 0.16
N GLN A 36 3.11 -13.69 -0.18
CA GLN A 36 2.06 -13.34 -1.13
C GLN A 36 2.29 -14.01 -2.49
N GLU A 37 3.50 -13.86 -3.05
CA GLU A 37 3.85 -14.48 -4.33
C GLU A 37 3.76 -16.01 -4.27
N ARG A 38 4.20 -16.62 -3.17
CA ARG A 38 4.09 -18.08 -2.99
C ARG A 38 2.65 -18.54 -2.96
N ALA A 39 1.76 -17.85 -2.24
CA ALA A 39 0.34 -18.18 -2.19
C ALA A 39 -0.30 -18.12 -3.59
N ILE A 40 0.00 -17.07 -4.35
CA ILE A 40 -0.50 -16.91 -5.72
C ILE A 40 0.03 -18.02 -6.64
N LYS A 41 1.31 -18.39 -6.53
CA LYS A 41 1.88 -19.49 -7.33
C LYS A 41 1.22 -20.83 -7.01
N ILE A 42 0.93 -21.11 -5.74
CA ILE A 42 0.22 -22.33 -5.32
C ILE A 42 -1.22 -22.33 -5.88
N MET A 43 -1.93 -21.21 -5.76
CA MET A 43 -3.29 -21.07 -6.29
C MET A 43 -3.37 -21.27 -7.82
N LYS A 44 -2.32 -20.88 -8.54
CA LYS A 44 -2.23 -21.03 -10.01
C LYS A 44 -1.44 -22.26 -10.47
N GLN A 45 -0.97 -23.09 -9.54
CA GLN A 45 -0.18 -24.30 -9.82
C GLN A 45 0.97 -24.07 -10.81
N VAL A 46 1.64 -22.93 -10.68
CA VAL A 46 2.75 -22.54 -11.57
C VAL A 46 4.11 -22.78 -10.91
N SER A 47 5.12 -23.03 -11.74
CA SER A 47 6.48 -23.30 -11.28
C SER A 47 7.05 -22.14 -10.46
N ARG A 48 7.95 -22.47 -9.51
CA ARG A 48 8.57 -21.49 -8.61
C ARG A 48 9.35 -20.39 -9.36
N ASN A 49 9.82 -20.67 -10.57
CA ASN A 49 10.61 -19.74 -11.40
C ASN A 49 9.77 -18.83 -12.29
N THR A 50 8.45 -19.02 -12.37
CA THR A 50 7.61 -18.16 -13.23
C THR A 50 7.49 -16.76 -12.64
N SER A 51 7.53 -15.74 -13.49
CA SER A 51 7.29 -14.35 -13.11
C SER A 51 5.87 -14.18 -12.56
N CYS A 52 5.76 -13.72 -11.32
CA CYS A 52 4.47 -13.42 -10.68
C CYS A 52 3.77 -12.20 -11.28
N ARG A 53 4.50 -11.32 -11.99
CA ARG A 53 3.95 -10.07 -12.53
C ARG A 53 2.73 -10.31 -13.41
N GLN A 54 2.77 -11.35 -14.24
CA GLN A 54 1.64 -11.71 -15.10
C GLN A 54 0.49 -12.33 -14.31
N LEU A 55 0.79 -13.06 -13.23
CA LEU A 55 -0.22 -13.66 -12.35
C LEU A 55 -1.02 -12.59 -11.60
N PHE A 56 -0.36 -11.55 -11.08
CA PHE A 56 -1.04 -10.43 -10.43
C PHE A 56 -2.02 -9.73 -11.39
N LYS A 57 -1.61 -9.50 -12.63
CA LYS A 57 -2.47 -8.90 -13.66
C LYS A 57 -3.66 -9.78 -14.02
N THR A 58 -3.44 -11.07 -14.26
CA THR A 58 -4.50 -12.01 -14.64
C THR A 58 -5.50 -12.27 -13.50
N LEU A 59 -5.05 -12.17 -12.25
CA LEU A 59 -5.90 -12.32 -11.06
C LEU A 59 -6.54 -11.02 -10.59
N TYR A 60 -6.21 -9.87 -11.19
CA TYR A 60 -6.63 -8.54 -10.75
C TYR A 60 -6.31 -8.29 -9.26
N LEU A 61 -5.16 -8.77 -8.80
CA LEU A 61 -4.71 -8.63 -7.41
C LEU A 61 -3.67 -7.54 -7.28
N LEU A 62 -3.74 -6.80 -6.17
CA LEU A 62 -2.73 -5.80 -5.83
C LEU A 62 -1.53 -6.44 -5.12
N PRO A 63 -0.29 -6.12 -5.53
CA PRO A 63 0.90 -6.37 -4.74
C PRO A 63 0.84 -5.68 -3.38
N LEU A 64 1.50 -6.25 -2.37
CA LEU A 64 1.58 -5.70 -1.01
C LEU A 64 2.03 -4.23 -0.97
N LEU A 65 3.04 -3.87 -1.77
CA LEU A 65 3.52 -2.49 -1.87
C LEU A 65 2.44 -1.54 -2.40
N CYS A 66 1.66 -1.97 -3.39
CA CYS A 66 0.57 -1.17 -3.93
C CYS A 66 -0.55 -0.97 -2.89
N MET A 67 -0.85 -2.00 -2.11
CA MET A 67 -1.81 -1.91 -1.00
C MET A 67 -1.31 -0.93 0.07
N PHE A 68 -0.03 -1.01 0.44
CA PHE A 68 0.57 -0.09 1.40
C PHE A 68 0.50 1.37 0.95
N VAL A 69 0.86 1.66 -0.31
CA VAL A 69 0.79 3.01 -0.87
C VAL A 69 -0.65 3.51 -0.88
N HIS A 70 -1.61 2.66 -1.28
CA HIS A 70 -3.03 3.03 -1.29
C HIS A 70 -3.54 3.41 0.10
N GLU A 71 -3.30 2.55 1.10
CA GLU A 71 -3.71 2.82 2.48
C GLU A 71 -3.05 4.06 3.05
N THR A 72 -1.77 4.26 2.79
CA THR A 72 -1.04 5.46 3.26
C THR A 72 -1.65 6.72 2.66
N LEU A 73 -1.94 6.70 1.35
CA LEU A 73 -2.58 7.85 0.68
C LEU A 73 -4.00 8.10 1.20
N MET A 74 -4.79 7.05 1.41
CA MET A 74 -6.14 7.16 1.96
C MET A 74 -6.12 7.70 3.39
N PHE A 75 -5.18 7.23 4.21
CA PHE A 75 -4.96 7.74 5.57
C PHE A 75 -4.61 9.24 5.56
N VAL A 76 -3.66 9.65 4.72
CA VAL A 76 -3.27 11.06 4.60
C VAL A 76 -4.45 11.93 4.13
N LYS A 77 -5.23 11.44 3.16
CA LYS A 77 -6.39 12.14 2.64
C LYS A 77 -7.48 12.31 3.70
N TYR A 78 -7.78 11.25 4.45
CA TYR A 78 -8.79 11.28 5.51
C TYR A 78 -8.38 12.18 6.67
N ASN A 79 -7.09 12.15 7.04
CA ASN A 79 -6.52 12.99 8.09
C ASN A 79 -5.96 14.32 7.57
N SER A 80 -6.38 14.76 6.38
CA SER A 80 -5.87 15.99 5.73
C SER A 80 -5.99 17.25 6.59
N GLN A 81 -6.92 17.27 7.55
CA GLN A 81 -7.11 18.37 8.50
C GLN A 81 -6.02 18.46 9.58
N VAL A 82 -5.35 17.34 9.89
CA VAL A 82 -4.27 17.28 10.90
C VAL A 82 -2.94 17.79 10.31
N TYR A 83 -2.78 17.69 8.99
CA TYR A 83 -1.57 18.11 8.32
C TYR A 83 -1.57 19.61 8.04
N THR A 84 -0.49 20.26 8.44
CA THR A 84 -0.29 21.69 8.18
C THR A 84 -0.22 21.94 6.68
N LYS A 85 -0.99 22.91 6.19
CA LYS A 85 -0.88 23.39 4.81
C LYS A 85 0.30 24.35 4.66
N LYS A 86 0.88 24.44 3.47
CA LYS A 86 1.97 25.40 3.19
C LYS A 86 1.55 26.85 3.48
N SER A 87 0.28 27.19 3.27
CA SER A 87 -0.30 28.49 3.61
C SER A 87 -0.20 28.87 5.08
N PHE A 88 -0.13 27.90 6.00
CA PHE A 88 -0.03 28.16 7.44
C PHE A 88 1.42 28.36 7.92
N VAL A 89 2.40 27.77 7.21
CA VAL A 89 3.83 27.88 7.55
C VAL A 89 4.46 29.12 6.94
N HIS A 90 4.00 29.53 5.76
CA HIS A 90 4.52 30.68 5.04
C HIS A 90 3.39 31.67 4.76
N SER A 91 3.44 32.84 5.39
CA SER A 91 2.44 33.92 5.26
C SER A 91 2.32 34.51 3.84
N CYS A 92 3.13 34.06 2.88
CA CYS A 92 3.08 34.49 1.49
C CYS A 92 1.86 33.86 0.79
N ASN A 93 0.77 34.61 0.81
CA ASN A 93 -0.58 34.17 0.49
C ASN A 93 -0.83 33.76 -0.99
N ASN A 94 0.14 33.95 -1.90
CA ASN A 94 -0.08 33.89 -3.35
C ASN A 94 0.90 32.99 -4.12
N THR A 95 1.18 31.78 -3.62
CA THR A 95 1.93 30.76 -4.36
C THR A 95 1.00 29.69 -4.94
N ARG A 96 1.31 29.17 -6.14
CA ARG A 96 0.50 28.16 -6.86
C ARG A 96 0.21 26.89 -6.03
N ASN A 97 1.06 26.62 -5.04
CA ASN A 97 1.07 25.38 -4.25
C ASN A 97 0.63 25.62 -2.79
N LYS A 98 -0.08 26.71 -2.49
CA LYS A 98 -0.45 27.08 -1.11
C LYS A 98 -1.28 26.02 -0.36
N GLU A 99 -2.10 25.26 -1.10
CA GLU A 99 -2.97 24.22 -0.55
C GLU A 99 -2.28 22.86 -0.45
N ASP A 100 -1.04 22.73 -0.94
CA ASP A 100 -0.29 21.50 -0.78
C ASP A 100 -0.02 21.21 0.70
N LEU A 101 -0.03 19.92 1.03
CA LEU A 101 0.36 19.43 2.33
C LEU A 101 1.83 19.80 2.58
N PHE A 102 2.09 20.46 3.71
CA PHE A 102 3.45 20.70 4.20
C PHE A 102 3.82 19.55 5.13
N VAL A 103 4.81 18.76 4.72
CA VAL A 103 5.40 17.76 5.60
C VAL A 103 6.32 18.49 6.55
N ILE A 104 5.95 18.53 7.84
CA ILE A 104 6.84 19.06 8.87
C ILE A 104 8.06 18.14 8.89
N PRO A 105 9.27 18.63 8.58
CA PRO A 105 10.45 17.80 8.66
C PRO A 105 10.65 17.43 10.14
N VAL A 106 10.57 16.14 10.44
CA VAL A 106 11.03 15.63 11.72
C VAL A 106 12.52 15.93 11.77
N LYS A 107 12.94 16.82 12.66
CA LYS A 107 14.36 17.13 12.86
C LYS A 107 15.10 15.81 13.15
N PRO A 108 16.26 15.56 12.51
CA PRO A 108 17.06 14.37 12.79
C PRO A 108 17.52 14.34 14.24
#